data_AF-A0A0C3JQY0-F1
#
_entry.id   AF-A0A0C3JQY0-F1
#
_cell.length_a   1.000
_cell.length_b   1.000
_cell.length_c   1.000
_cell.angle_alpha   90.00
_cell.angle_beta   90.00
_cell.angle_gamma   90.00
#
_symmetry.space_group_name_H-M   'P 1'
#
loop_
_entity.id
_entity.type
_entity.pdbx_description
1 polymer ?
#
loop_
_entity_poly.entity_id
_entity_poly.type
_entity_poly.pdbx_seq_one_letter_code
_entity_poly.pdbx_strand_id
1 'polypeptide(L)'
;MKCLHPFLNGWVPVLAINARCNNDVKLLTNSRATTNLSFYITTYQTKKQGKHYNLSAMLTKGLAYHNARTPYLEDLCNQQRLLLFHLVHTINCKQELAAPMVMSYLMGWGDTYRSHHYTPIYWSSFVRKLSATHPTLSTQASNENARWVCCIFIDRQQC
;
A
#
# COMPACT_ATOMS: atom_id res chain seq x y z
N MET A 1 -0.84 8.94 -30.18
CA MET A 1 0.36 8.88 -29.32
C MET A 1 1.38 7.99 -30.04
N LYS A 2 2.57 8.49 -30.38
CA LYS A 2 3.58 7.69 -31.09
C LYS A 2 4.35 6.87 -30.04
N CYS A 3 4.48 5.56 -30.26
CA CYS A 3 5.26 4.69 -29.37
C CYS A 3 6.75 4.80 -29.75
N LEU A 4 7.51 5.61 -29.01
CA LEU A 4 8.95 5.80 -29.24
C LEU A 4 9.80 4.67 -28.64
N HIS A 5 9.24 3.88 -27.74
CA HIS A 5 9.93 2.82 -27.02
C HIS A 5 9.15 1.50 -27.18
N PRO A 6 9.59 0.57 -28.06
CA PRO A 6 8.80 -0.60 -28.44
C PRO A 6 8.55 -1.60 -27.30
N PHE A 7 9.37 -1.58 -26.25
CA PHE A 7 9.26 -2.48 -25.09
C PHE A 7 8.52 -1.86 -23.89
N LEU A 8 8.11 -0.60 -23.98
CA LEU A 8 7.48 0.14 -22.88
C LEU A 8 6.07 0.56 -23.27
N ASN A 9 5.10 0.16 -22.46
CA ASN A 9 3.71 0.55 -22.67
C ASN A 9 3.55 2.01 -22.24
N GLY A 10 3.03 2.87 -23.13
CA GLY A 10 2.66 4.24 -22.80
C GLY A 10 3.76 5.02 -22.06
N TRP A 11 4.97 5.13 -22.65
CA TRP A 11 6.13 5.77 -22.01
C TRP A 11 5.80 7.16 -21.45
N VAL A 12 5.83 7.25 -20.12
CA VAL A 12 5.79 8.50 -19.37
C VAL A 12 7.04 8.53 -18.49
N PRO A 13 8.03 9.38 -18.80
CA PRO A 13 9.34 9.34 -18.14
C PRO A 13 9.22 9.55 -16.62
N VAL A 14 8.31 10.43 -16.19
CA VAL A 14 8.06 10.67 -14.76
C VAL A 14 7.59 9.41 -14.04
N LEU A 15 6.68 8.64 -14.63
CA LEU A 15 6.15 7.42 -14.00
C LEU A 15 7.15 6.27 -14.09
N ALA A 16 7.83 6.09 -15.22
CA ALA A 16 8.81 5.03 -15.38
C ALA A 16 10.00 5.18 -14.41
N ILE A 17 10.49 6.41 -14.20
CA ILE A 17 11.63 6.69 -13.32
C ILE A 17 11.25 6.52 -11.84
N ASN A 18 10.08 7.02 -11.43
CA ASN A 18 9.67 6.99 -10.02
C ASN A 18 9.14 5.62 -9.60
N ALA A 19 8.28 5.00 -10.41
CA ALA A 19 7.69 3.70 -10.09
C ALA A 19 8.65 2.53 -10.40
N ARG A 20 9.69 2.78 -11.22
CA ARG A 20 10.69 1.79 -11.64
C ARG A 20 10.08 0.49 -12.19
N CYS A 21 8.89 0.61 -12.81
CA CYS A 21 8.14 -0.50 -13.39
C CYS A 21 7.46 -0.07 -14.71
N ASN A 22 7.10 -1.05 -15.55
CA ASN A 22 6.40 -0.80 -16.81
C ASN A 22 4.92 -0.50 -16.52
N ASN A 23 4.52 0.76 -16.64
CA ASN A 23 3.17 1.23 -16.35
C ASN A 23 2.40 1.48 -17.64
N ASP A 24 1.20 0.90 -17.80
CA ASP A 24 0.33 1.16 -18.97
C ASP A 24 -0.49 2.44 -18.76
N VAL A 25 0.05 3.59 -19.17
CA VAL A 25 -0.63 4.88 -19.06
C VAL A 25 -1.44 5.18 -20.32
N LYS A 26 -2.74 5.42 -20.17
CA LYS A 26 -3.65 5.77 -21.27
C LYS A 26 -4.30 7.13 -21.01
N LEU A 27 -4.19 8.02 -22.00
CA LEU A 27 -4.88 9.31 -21.98
C LEU A 27 -6.34 9.09 -22.39
N LEU A 28 -7.27 9.48 -21.52
CA LEU A 28 -8.70 9.40 -21.77
C LEU A 28 -9.25 10.82 -21.98
N THR A 29 -9.51 11.17 -23.23
CA THR A 29 -10.09 12.48 -23.59
C THR A 29 -11.62 12.44 -23.75
N ASN A 30 -12.20 11.25 -23.89
CA ASN A 30 -13.65 11.06 -24.05
C ASN A 30 -14.31 10.72 -22.70
N SER A 31 -15.34 11.48 -22.33
CA SER A 31 -16.06 11.31 -21.06
C SER A 31 -16.75 9.94 -20.95
N ARG A 32 -17.41 9.46 -22.01
CA ARG A 32 -18.10 8.16 -22.02
C ARG A 32 -17.13 6.99 -21.87
N ALA A 33 -15.98 7.05 -22.54
CA ALA A 33 -14.93 6.04 -22.38
C ALA A 33 -14.36 6.02 -20.96
N THR A 34 -14.17 7.22 -20.38
CA THR A 34 -13.68 7.38 -19.01
C THR A 34 -14.66 6.80 -17.99
N THR A 35 -15.97 7.08 -18.13
CA THR A 35 -17.00 6.55 -17.22
C THR A 35 -17.12 5.03 -17.29
N ASN A 36 -17.05 4.44 -18.49
CA ASN A 36 -17.10 2.98 -18.61
C ASN A 36 -15.88 2.32 -17.97
N LEU A 37 -14.68 2.88 -18.18
CA LEU A 37 -13.47 2.37 -17.58
C LEU A 37 -13.47 2.54 -16.06
N SER A 38 -13.87 3.71 -15.56
CA SER A 38 -13.94 3.96 -14.11
C SER A 38 -14.95 3.03 -13.44
N PHE A 39 -16.10 2.79 -14.06
CA PHE A 39 -17.09 1.82 -13.58
C PHE A 39 -16.50 0.41 -13.52
N TYR A 40 -15.77 -0.01 -14.57
CA TYR A 40 -15.11 -1.32 -14.61
C TYR A 40 -14.04 -1.47 -13.51
N ILE A 41 -13.14 -0.50 -13.38
CA ILE A 41 -12.09 -0.49 -12.37
C ILE A 41 -12.70 -0.50 -10.97
N THR A 42 -13.69 0.36 -10.72
CA THR A 42 -14.37 0.46 -9.42
C THR A 42 -15.07 -0.85 -9.09
N THR A 43 -15.77 -1.47 -10.03
CA THR A 43 -16.43 -2.77 -9.83
C THR A 43 -15.41 -3.87 -9.51
N TYR A 44 -14.21 -3.80 -10.11
CA TYR A 44 -13.14 -4.75 -9.83
C TYR A 44 -12.49 -4.50 -8.45
N GLN A 45 -12.20 -3.25 -8.10
CA GLN A 45 -11.60 -2.87 -6.82
C GLN A 45 -12.56 -3.12 -5.65
N THR A 46 -13.85 -2.82 -5.84
CA THR A 46 -14.91 -3.05 -4.84
C THR A 46 -15.47 -4.47 -4.88
N LYS A 47 -14.95 -5.32 -5.76
CA LYS A 47 -15.28 -6.74 -5.75
C LYS A 47 -14.92 -7.26 -4.37
N LYS A 48 -15.96 -7.59 -3.58
CA LYS A 48 -15.78 -8.12 -2.23
C LYS A 48 -14.75 -9.23 -2.33
N GLN A 49 -13.68 -9.15 -1.52
CA GLN A 49 -12.79 -10.29 -1.36
C GLN A 49 -13.66 -11.51 -1.11
N GLY A 50 -13.43 -12.59 -1.87
CA GLY A 50 -14.25 -13.78 -1.80
C GLY A 50 -14.38 -14.24 -0.35
N LYS A 51 -15.52 -14.84 0.02
CA LYS A 51 -15.70 -15.42 1.35
C LYS A 51 -14.47 -16.26 1.66
N HIS A 52 -13.85 -16.09 2.83
CA HIS A 52 -12.67 -16.86 3.22
C HIS A 52 -13.08 -18.33 3.45
N TYR A 53 -13.34 -19.09 2.38
CA TYR A 53 -13.76 -20.49 2.45
C TYR A 53 -12.72 -21.36 3.19
N ASN A 54 -11.46 -20.92 3.21
CA ASN A 54 -10.37 -21.57 3.90
C ASN A 54 -10.17 -21.13 5.36
N LEU A 55 -10.90 -20.12 5.85
CA LEU A 55 -10.72 -19.62 7.23
C LEU A 55 -11.01 -20.71 8.26
N SER A 56 -12.07 -21.49 8.04
CA SER A 56 -12.41 -22.62 8.89
C SER A 56 -11.27 -23.64 8.93
N ALA A 57 -10.67 -23.98 7.79
CA ALA A 57 -9.53 -24.89 7.72
C ALA A 57 -8.29 -24.32 8.45
N MET A 58 -8.05 -23.01 8.37
CA MET A 58 -6.97 -22.34 9.09
C MET A 58 -7.18 -22.39 10.60
N LEU A 59 -8.41 -22.12 11.06
CA LEU A 59 -8.80 -22.18 12.47
C LEU A 59 -8.67 -23.60 13.02
N THR A 60 -9.13 -24.61 12.27
CA THR A 60 -8.99 -26.02 12.66
C THR A 60 -7.52 -26.40 12.83
N LYS A 61 -6.63 -25.92 11.95
CA LYS A 61 -5.18 -26.15 12.08
C LYS A 61 -4.59 -25.48 13.33
N GLY A 62 -5.01 -24.26 13.63
CA GLY A 62 -4.60 -23.56 14.86
C GLY A 62 -5.10 -24.25 16.14
N LEU A 63 -6.33 -24.76 16.12
CA LEU A 63 -6.91 -25.54 17.23
C LEU A 63 -6.17 -26.87 17.43
N ALA A 64 -5.90 -27.61 16.35
CA ALA A 64 -5.15 -28.86 16.43
C ALA A 64 -3.74 -28.64 16.99
N TYR A 65 -3.08 -27.55 16.60
CA TYR A 65 -1.78 -27.15 17.16
C TYR A 65 -1.87 -26.82 18.65
N HIS A 66 -2.90 -26.08 19.08
CA HIS A 66 -3.12 -25.74 20.49
C HIS A 66 -3.35 -26.99 21.34
N ASN A 67 -4.19 -27.93 20.89
CA ASN A 67 -4.45 -29.18 21.59
C ASN A 67 -3.21 -30.08 21.72
N ALA A 68 -2.33 -30.09 20.70
CA ALA A 68 -1.14 -30.94 20.72
C ALA A 68 -0.02 -30.41 21.62
N ARG A 69 0.01 -29.10 21.88
CA ARG A 69 1.17 -28.42 22.48
C ARG A 69 0.90 -27.77 23.83
N THR A 70 -0.36 -27.62 24.21
CA THR A 70 -0.75 -27.04 25.50
C THR A 70 -0.99 -28.19 26.49
N PRO A 71 -0.12 -28.40 27.49
CA PRO A 71 -0.46 -29.29 28.61
C PRO A 71 -1.69 -28.73 29.32
N TYR A 72 -2.48 -29.59 29.96
CA TYR A 72 -3.64 -29.15 30.75
C TYR A 72 -3.16 -28.18 31.83
N LEU A 73 -3.42 -26.88 31.65
CA LEU A 73 -3.14 -25.85 32.65
C LEU A 73 -4.31 -25.85 33.64
N GLU A 74 -4.05 -25.66 34.93
CA GLU A 74 -5.13 -25.63 35.93
C GLU A 74 -6.10 -24.45 35.73
N ASP A 75 -5.64 -23.38 35.10
CA ASP A 75 -6.46 -22.20 34.81
C ASP A 75 -7.01 -22.19 33.37
N LEU A 76 -8.29 -22.54 33.25
CA LEU A 76 -9.06 -22.55 32.02
C LEU A 76 -9.05 -21.19 31.30
N CYS A 77 -9.05 -20.08 32.05
CA CYS A 77 -9.11 -18.74 31.48
C CYS A 77 -7.84 -18.42 30.71
N ASN A 78 -6.68 -18.74 31.28
CA ASN A 78 -5.38 -18.60 30.62
C ASN A 78 -5.26 -19.52 29.40
N GLN A 79 -5.80 -20.74 29.46
CA GLN A 79 -5.81 -21.66 28.33
C GLN A 79 -6.63 -21.14 27.14
N GLN A 80 -7.82 -20.59 27.40
CA GLN A 80 -8.68 -19.98 26.38
C GLN A 80 -8.04 -18.72 25.80
N ARG A 81 -7.41 -17.89 26.63
CA ARG A 81 -6.67 -16.72 26.18
C ARG A 81 -5.53 -17.11 25.23
N LEU A 82 -4.77 -18.15 25.56
CA LEU A 82 -3.69 -18.66 24.71
C LEU A 82 -4.22 -19.21 23.37
N LEU A 83 -5.36 -19.91 23.39
CA LEU A 83 -6.03 -20.40 22.17
C LEU A 83 -6.38 -19.25 21.23
N LEU A 84 -7.00 -18.19 21.76
CA LEU A 84 -7.33 -17.00 20.97
C LEU A 84 -6.07 -16.37 20.34
N PHE A 85 -4.98 -16.25 21.09
CA PHE A 85 -3.71 -15.74 20.56
C PHE A 85 -3.17 -16.58 19.40
N HIS A 86 -3.17 -17.91 19.52
CA HIS A 86 -2.74 -18.79 18.45
C HIS A 86 -3.62 -18.66 17.21
N LEU A 87 -4.96 -18.63 17.37
CA LEU A 87 -5.88 -18.48 16.25
C LEU A 87 -5.68 -17.15 15.52
N VAL A 88 -5.61 -16.04 16.26
CA VAL A 88 -5.35 -14.70 15.69
C VAL A 88 -4.00 -14.69 14.96
N HIS A 89 -2.96 -15.28 15.54
CA HIS A 89 -1.66 -15.35 14.88
C HIS A 89 -1.69 -16.19 13.59
N THR A 90 -2.42 -17.31 13.58
CA THR A 90 -2.58 -18.13 12.37
C THR A 90 -3.33 -17.39 11.26
N ILE A 91 -4.32 -16.57 11.61
CA ILE A 91 -5.02 -15.70 10.67
C ILE A 91 -4.07 -14.61 10.14
N ASN A 92 -3.41 -13.89 11.03
CA ASN A 92 -2.52 -12.78 10.66
C ASN A 92 -1.36 -13.23 9.76
N CYS A 93 -0.79 -14.42 10.00
CA CYS A 93 0.28 -14.99 9.18
C CYS A 93 -0.16 -15.32 7.74
N LYS A 94 -1.47 -15.46 7.52
CA LYS A 94 -2.07 -15.87 6.25
C LYS A 94 -2.84 -14.75 5.58
N GLN A 95 -2.96 -13.61 6.25
CA GLN A 95 -3.59 -12.41 5.73
C GLN A 95 -2.58 -11.65 4.86
N GLU A 96 -2.93 -11.48 3.59
CA GLU A 96 -2.17 -10.65 2.68
C GLU A 96 -2.62 -9.19 2.84
N LEU A 97 -1.67 -8.30 3.16
CA LEU A 97 -1.89 -6.87 3.28
C LEU A 97 -1.15 -6.14 2.15
N ALA A 98 -1.76 -5.10 1.60
CA ALA A 98 -1.12 -4.27 0.59
C ALA A 98 0.04 -3.47 1.22
N ALA A 99 1.19 -3.40 0.54
CA ALA A 99 2.35 -2.60 0.99
C ALA A 99 2.01 -1.16 1.41
N PRO A 100 1.19 -0.38 0.68
CA PRO A 100 0.82 0.97 1.12
C PRO A 100 0.00 0.99 2.42
N MET A 101 -0.81 -0.04 2.66
CA MET A 101 -1.56 -0.19 3.92
C MET A 101 -0.61 -0.51 5.08
N VAL A 102 0.39 -1.37 4.87
CA VAL A 102 1.43 -1.63 5.89
C VAL A 102 2.18 -0.34 6.22
N MET A 103 2.54 0.45 5.20
CA MET A 103 3.23 1.72 5.41
C MET A 103 2.36 2.76 6.12
N SER A 104 1.05 2.86 5.84
CA SER A 104 0.16 3.79 6.55
C SER A 104 0.04 3.44 8.04
N TYR A 105 0.03 2.16 8.39
CA TYR A 105 0.06 1.72 9.79
C TYR A 105 1.40 2.00 10.46
N LEU A 106 2.53 1.72 9.79
CA LEU A 106 3.87 2.03 10.33
C LEU A 106 4.08 3.52 10.57
N MET A 107 3.53 4.36 9.71
CA MET A 107 3.60 5.82 9.82
C MET A 107 2.56 6.41 10.80
N GLY A 108 1.67 5.59 11.38
CA GLY A 108 0.64 6.03 12.31
C GLY A 108 -0.48 6.85 11.68
N TRP A 109 -0.67 6.78 10.36
CA TRP A 109 -1.71 7.53 9.64
C TRP A 109 -3.09 6.87 9.75
N GLY A 110 -3.13 5.57 10.01
CA GLY A 110 -4.36 4.79 10.14
C GLY A 110 -5.15 4.66 8.82
N ASP A 111 -6.33 4.08 8.91
CA ASP A 111 -7.23 3.87 7.77
C ASP A 111 -8.27 4.99 7.72
N THR A 112 -7.95 6.07 7.01
CA THR A 112 -8.90 7.18 6.83
C THR A 112 -9.43 7.20 5.41
N TYR A 113 -10.71 6.83 5.22
CA TYR A 113 -11.40 7.07 3.96
C TYR A 113 -11.82 8.55 3.91
N ARG A 114 -11.03 9.39 3.25
CA ARG A 114 -11.34 10.81 3.02
C ARG A 114 -11.92 10.95 1.62
N SER A 115 -13.14 11.44 1.52
CA SER A 115 -13.83 11.49 0.23
C SER A 115 -13.25 12.57 -0.71
N HIS A 116 -12.89 13.76 -0.19
CA HIS A 116 -12.65 14.92 -1.08
C HIS A 116 -11.58 15.93 -0.66
N HIS A 117 -10.76 15.68 0.38
CA HIS A 117 -9.72 16.63 0.80
C HIS A 117 -8.31 16.04 0.60
N TYR A 118 -7.61 16.55 -0.41
CA TYR A 118 -6.21 16.26 -0.66
C TYR A 118 -5.41 17.56 -0.50
N THR A 119 -4.39 17.54 0.36
CA THR A 119 -3.48 18.67 0.51
C THR A 119 -2.28 18.47 -0.41
N PRO A 120 -1.98 19.40 -1.33
CA PRO A 120 -0.81 19.27 -2.20
C PRO A 120 0.47 19.42 -1.37
N ILE A 121 1.34 18.41 -1.43
CA ILE A 121 2.68 18.50 -0.84
C ILE A 121 3.66 18.95 -1.91
N TYR A 122 4.21 20.14 -1.71
CA TYR A 122 5.26 20.68 -2.56
C TYR A 122 6.61 20.02 -2.24
N TRP A 123 6.81 18.81 -2.77
CA TRP A 123 8.02 18.00 -2.55
C TRP A 123 9.31 18.77 -2.86
N SER A 124 9.29 19.60 -3.91
CA SER A 124 10.43 20.47 -4.28
C SER A 124 10.80 21.44 -3.16
N SER A 125 9.81 22.08 -2.52
CA SER A 125 10.02 22.98 -1.38
C SER A 125 10.58 22.24 -0.17
N PHE A 126 10.08 21.02 0.08
CA PHE A 126 10.55 20.17 1.18
C PHE A 126 12.00 19.70 0.97
N VAL A 127 12.33 19.14 -0.20
CA VAL A 127 13.69 18.69 -0.54
C VAL A 127 14.67 19.86 -0.52
N ARG A 128 14.28 21.03 -1.02
CA ARG A 128 15.10 22.25 -0.94
C ARG A 128 15.41 22.62 0.50
N LYS A 129 14.41 22.57 1.39
CA LYS A 129 14.61 22.86 2.81
C LYS A 129 15.50 21.81 3.48
N LEU A 130 15.29 20.54 3.17
CA LEU A 130 16.06 19.43 3.73
C LEU A 130 17.54 19.47 3.29
N SER A 131 17.79 19.80 2.02
CA SER A 131 19.15 19.97 1.48
C SER A 131 19.86 21.19 2.08
N ALA A 132 19.10 22.27 2.38
CA ALA A 132 19.64 23.44 3.06
C ALA A 132 20.01 23.15 4.53
N THR A 133 19.25 22.29 5.23
CA THR A 133 19.51 21.93 6.63
C THR A 133 20.61 20.88 6.77
N HIS A 134 20.74 19.96 5.80
CA HIS A 134 21.70 18.85 5.81
C HIS A 134 22.57 18.87 4.55
N PRO A 135 23.62 19.70 4.50
CA PRO A 135 24.45 19.86 3.30
C PRO A 135 25.23 18.58 2.93
N THR A 136 25.43 17.66 3.87
CA THR A 136 26.07 16.36 3.63
C THR A 136 25.24 15.41 2.76
N LEU A 137 23.92 15.63 2.65
CA LEU A 137 23.04 14.86 1.76
C LEU A 137 23.14 15.31 0.29
N SER A 138 23.70 16.49 0.02
CA SER A 138 23.76 17.08 -1.33
C SER A 138 24.87 16.51 -2.21
N THR A 139 25.84 15.77 -1.65
CA THR A 139 27.07 15.39 -2.36
C THR A 139 26.91 14.22 -3.34
N GLN A 140 25.75 13.55 -3.41
CA GLN A 140 25.52 12.44 -4.36
C GLN A 140 24.69 12.79 -5.60
N ALA A 141 24.21 14.02 -5.77
CA ALA A 141 23.29 14.38 -6.86
C ALA A 141 23.88 15.32 -7.93
N SER A 142 25.21 15.48 -7.99
CA SER A 142 25.87 16.21 -9.07
C SER A 142 26.10 15.29 -10.27
N ASN A 143 25.02 14.89 -10.94
CA ASN A 143 25.00 14.83 -12.39
C ASN A 143 23.56 14.76 -12.91
N GLU A 144 23.21 15.82 -13.63
CA GLU A 144 22.15 15.93 -14.64
C GLU A 144 20.72 16.29 -14.19
N ASN A 145 20.46 17.60 -14.26
CA ASN A 145 19.26 18.24 -14.83
C ASN A 145 17.90 17.70 -14.41
N ALA A 146 17.45 18.13 -13.23
CA ALA A 146 16.15 17.73 -12.72
C ALA A 146 15.31 18.93 -12.24
N ARG A 147 14.39 19.36 -13.12
CA ARG A 147 13.21 20.15 -12.74
C ARG A 147 12.14 19.19 -12.24
N TRP A 148 12.19 18.93 -10.94
CA TRP A 148 11.27 18.05 -10.22
C TRP A 148 9.94 18.75 -9.91
N VAL A 149 8.85 18.24 -10.47
CA VAL A 149 7.54 18.28 -9.81
C VAL A 149 7.08 16.84 -9.70
N CYS A 150 7.46 16.19 -8.60
CA CYS A 150 6.97 14.88 -8.23
C CYS A 150 6.03 15.07 -7.03
N CYS A 151 4.72 14.97 -7.26
CA CYS A 151 3.72 14.92 -6.19
C CYS A 151 3.75 13.52 -5.57
N ILE A 152 4.62 13.32 -4.59
CA ILE A 152 4.60 12.14 -3.73
C ILE A 152 3.63 12.43 -2.58
N PHE A 153 2.58 11.63 -2.49
CA PHE A 153 1.55 11.67 -1.45
C PHE A 153 2.05 10.95 -0.19
N ILE A 154 2.35 11.70 0.87
CA ILE A 154 2.72 11.18 2.20
C ILE A 154 2.07 12.11 3.22
N ASP A 155 1.10 11.61 3.97
CA ASP A 155 0.29 12.38 4.92
C ASP A 155 1.17 13.00 6.03
N ARG A 156 0.84 14.22 6.45
CA ARG A 156 1.45 14.86 7.62
C ARG A 156 0.35 15.24 8.60
N GLN A 157 0.20 14.39 9.61
CA GLN A 157 -0.54 14.63 10.84
C GLN A 157 -0.08 15.94 11.51
N GLN A 158 -1.00 16.89 11.70
CA GLN A 158 -0.88 17.89 12.74
C GLN A 158 -2.25 18.49 13.12
N CYS A 159 -2.68 18.11 14.33
CA CYS A 159 -3.79 18.59 15.18
C CYS A 159 -5.23 18.48 14.66
#